data_AF-A0A7K0KGE1-F1
#
_entry.id   AF-A0A7K0KGE1-F1
#
_cell.length_a   1.000
_cell.length_b   1.000
_cell.length_c   1.000
_cell.angle_alpha   90.00
_cell.angle_beta   90.00
_cell.angle_gamma   90.00
#
_symmetry.space_group_name_H-M   'P 1'
#
loop_
_entity.id
_entity.type
_entity.pdbx_description
1 polymer ?
#
loop_
_entity_poly.entity_id
_entity_poly.type
_entity_poly.pdbx_seq_one_letter_code
_entity_poly.pdbx_strand_id
1 'polypeptide(L)'
;MQHKNTYGLLACVFALAVLCVLSVSSPMRFEHQQQIREKTVKERLVKIRTAEEKYRLRYGVYTADFGNLVKSGLLADSLQYIPYSDGKRFSIDATTTIAKSGRQIPLMECSAAYDEYLKGLDKNNIDNLTQAANKSGRFPGLKFGDTTQPNDNAGNWE
;
A
#
# COMPACT_ATOMS: atom_id res chain seq x y z
N MET A 1 -14.21 -39.53 -45.02
CA MET A 1 -14.02 -39.67 -43.56
C MET A 1 -12.97 -38.71 -42.96
N GLN A 2 -12.00 -38.19 -43.74
CA GLN A 2 -10.91 -37.34 -43.22
C GLN A 2 -11.33 -35.93 -42.73
N HIS A 3 -12.28 -35.25 -43.38
CA HIS A 3 -12.67 -33.89 -42.99
C HIS A 3 -13.32 -33.78 -41.60
N LYS A 4 -14.07 -34.81 -41.15
CA LYS A 4 -14.74 -34.78 -39.83
C LYS A 4 -13.75 -34.71 -38.67
N ASN A 5 -12.58 -35.34 -38.82
CA ASN A 5 -11.54 -35.37 -37.78
C ASN A 5 -10.77 -34.04 -37.74
N THR A 6 -10.57 -33.40 -38.89
CA THR A 6 -9.92 -32.07 -38.98
C THR A 6 -10.74 -30.98 -38.31
N TYR A 7 -12.07 -30.97 -38.48
CA TYR A 7 -12.95 -30.02 -37.78
C TYR A 7 -13.01 -30.29 -36.27
N GLY A 8 -12.98 -31.56 -35.84
CA GLY A 8 -12.89 -31.92 -34.43
C GLY A 8 -11.60 -31.45 -33.77
N LEU A 9 -10.45 -31.61 -34.46
CA LEU A 9 -9.15 -31.12 -33.99
C LEU A 9 -9.11 -29.59 -33.91
N LEU A 10 -9.65 -28.88 -34.91
CA LEU A 10 -9.73 -27.42 -34.91
C LEU A 10 -10.62 -26.89 -33.76
N ALA A 11 -11.76 -27.53 -33.49
CA ALA A 11 -12.62 -27.18 -32.37
C ALA A 11 -11.91 -27.38 -31.03
N CYS A 12 -11.16 -28.48 -30.87
CA CYS A 12 -10.35 -28.72 -29.66
C CYS A 12 -9.25 -27.67 -29.48
N VAL A 13 -8.54 -27.29 -30.54
CA VAL A 13 -7.49 -26.25 -30.48
C VAL A 13 -8.10 -24.89 -30.10
N PHE A 14 -9.27 -24.54 -30.67
CA PHE A 14 -9.95 -23.29 -30.36
C PHE A 14 -10.48 -23.27 -28.92
N ALA A 15 -11.07 -24.38 -28.46
CA ALA A 15 -11.53 -24.52 -27.08
C ALA A 15 -10.36 -24.44 -26.09
N LEU A 16 -9.23 -25.10 -26.38
CA LEU A 16 -8.02 -25.01 -25.56
C LEU A 16 -7.46 -23.59 -25.54
N ALA A 17 -7.41 -22.89 -26.68
CA ALA A 17 -6.96 -21.51 -26.75
C ALA A 17 -7.84 -20.57 -25.91
N VAL A 18 -9.16 -20.74 -25.98
CA VAL A 18 -10.12 -19.98 -25.15
C VAL A 18 -9.92 -20.30 -23.67
N LEU A 19 -9.77 -21.58 -23.29
CA LEU A 19 -9.53 -21.97 -21.90
C LEU A 19 -8.18 -21.44 -21.35
N CYS A 20 -7.13 -21.43 -22.16
CA CYS A 20 -5.85 -20.83 -21.80
C CYS A 20 -5.96 -19.31 -21.59
N VAL A 21 -6.70 -18.60 -22.45
CA VAL A 21 -6.93 -17.15 -22.31
C VAL A 21 -7.78 -16.84 -21.07
N LEU A 22 -8.83 -17.62 -20.79
CA LEU A 22 -9.68 -17.45 -19.60
C LEU A 22 -8.92 -17.75 -18.29
N SER A 23 -8.02 -18.74 -18.32
CA SER A 23 -7.17 -19.11 -17.17
C SER A 23 -6.16 -18.01 -16.83
N VAL A 24 -5.49 -17.42 -17.82
CA VAL A 24 -4.52 -16.33 -17.62
C VAL A 24 -5.20 -15.00 -17.26
N SER A 25 -6.41 -14.75 -17.76
CA SER A 25 -7.08 -13.43 -17.59
C SER A 25 -7.80 -13.23 -16.25
N SER A 26 -8.02 -14.29 -15.48
CA SER A 26 -8.67 -14.22 -14.17
C SER A 26 -7.79 -13.56 -13.07
N PRO A 27 -6.50 -13.90 -12.88
CA PRO A 27 -5.64 -13.23 -11.89
C PRO A 27 -5.33 -11.75 -12.22
N MET A 28 -5.40 -11.36 -13.51
CA MET A 28 -5.09 -10.00 -13.95
C MET A 28 -5.99 -8.92 -13.32
N ARG A 29 -7.24 -9.24 -12.97
CA ARG A 29 -8.18 -8.23 -12.47
C ARG A 29 -7.83 -7.74 -11.06
N PHE A 30 -7.43 -8.66 -10.18
CA PHE A 30 -7.05 -8.30 -8.81
C PHE A 30 -5.75 -7.52 -8.81
N GLU A 31 -4.71 -8.03 -9.48
CA GLU A 31 -3.40 -7.38 -9.57
C GLU A 31 -3.50 -5.98 -10.16
N HIS A 32 -4.28 -5.81 -11.24
CA HIS A 32 -4.48 -4.49 -11.85
C HIS A 32 -5.15 -3.49 -10.90
N GLN A 33 -6.21 -3.91 -10.19
CA GLN A 33 -6.88 -3.06 -9.21
C GLN A 33 -5.96 -2.76 -8.02
N GLN A 34 -5.21 -3.75 -7.53
CA GLN A 34 -4.23 -3.55 -6.48
C GLN A 34 -3.21 -2.49 -6.87
N GLN A 35 -2.61 -2.56 -8.06
CA GLN A 35 -1.62 -1.58 -8.53
C GLN A 35 -2.19 -0.16 -8.60
N ILE A 36 -3.41 0.01 -9.12
CA ILE A 36 -4.09 1.32 -9.18
C ILE A 36 -4.30 1.88 -7.78
N ARG A 37 -4.80 1.06 -6.86
CA ARG A 37 -5.10 1.49 -5.49
C ARG A 37 -3.81 1.79 -4.73
N GLU A 38 -2.79 0.94 -4.83
CA GLU A 38 -1.48 1.17 -4.22
C GLU A 38 -0.84 2.45 -4.71
N LYS A 39 -0.89 2.74 -6.02
CA LYS A 39 -0.37 4.01 -6.55
C LYS A 39 -1.02 5.21 -5.87
N THR A 40 -2.35 5.21 -5.76
CA THR A 40 -3.11 6.30 -5.13
C THR A 40 -2.78 6.44 -3.64
N VAL A 41 -2.61 5.31 -2.93
CA VAL A 41 -2.24 5.29 -1.50
C VAL A 41 -0.81 5.80 -1.30
N LYS A 42 0.15 5.34 -2.11
CA LYS A 42 1.55 5.80 -2.09
C LYS A 42 1.64 7.31 -2.31
N GLU A 43 0.89 7.86 -3.27
CA GLU A 43 0.83 9.30 -3.50
C GLU A 43 0.34 10.09 -2.27
N ARG A 44 -0.63 9.57 -1.51
CA ARG A 44 -1.06 10.21 -0.25
C ARG A 44 -0.03 10.07 0.86
N LEU A 45 0.57 8.89 1.02
CA LEU A 45 1.64 8.66 1.99
C LEU A 45 2.82 9.60 1.76
N VAL A 46 3.24 9.82 0.50
CA VAL A 46 4.30 10.78 0.17
C VAL A 46 3.91 12.22 0.59
N LYS A 47 2.65 12.63 0.39
CA LYS A 47 2.18 13.95 0.85
C LYS A 47 2.20 14.09 2.37
N ILE A 48 1.79 13.04 3.09
CA ILE A 48 1.84 13.01 4.56
C ILE A 48 3.29 13.08 5.04
N ARG A 49 4.19 12.28 4.45
CA ARG A 49 5.63 12.30 4.73
C ARG A 49 6.21 13.71 4.59
N THR A 50 5.95 14.37 3.46
CA THR A 50 6.43 15.74 3.22
C THR A 50 5.84 16.75 4.21
N ALA A 51 4.58 16.58 4.64
CA ALA A 51 3.97 17.45 5.63
C ALA A 51 4.62 17.29 7.02
N GLU A 52 4.85 16.06 7.45
CA GLU A 52 5.53 15.73 8.71
C GLU A 52 6.99 16.20 8.71
N GLU A 53 7.71 16.05 7.60
CA GLU A 53 9.08 16.56 7.47
C GLU A 53 9.14 18.08 7.58
N LYS A 54 8.21 18.79 6.96
CA LYS A 54 8.08 20.25 7.10
C LYS A 54 7.75 20.64 8.55
N TYR A 55 6.90 19.88 9.23
CA TYR A 55 6.59 20.10 10.64
C TYR A 55 7.83 19.89 11.52
N ARG A 56 8.57 18.78 11.32
CA ARG A 56 9.83 18.49 12.01
C ARG A 56 10.88 19.58 11.80
N LEU A 57 11.03 20.09 10.58
CA LEU A 57 11.97 21.18 10.31
C LEU A 57 11.63 22.47 11.08
N ARG A 58 10.37 22.69 11.43
CA ARG A 58 9.93 23.88 12.19
C ARG A 58 10.00 23.68 13.70
N TYR A 59 9.63 22.50 14.20
CA TYR A 59 9.44 22.25 15.64
C TYR A 59 10.43 21.26 16.25
N GLY A 60 11.31 20.64 15.45
CA GLY A 60 12.30 19.65 15.89
C GLY A 60 11.76 18.23 16.12
N VAL A 61 10.44 18.03 16.04
CA VAL A 61 9.77 16.72 16.25
C VAL A 61 8.67 16.51 15.22
N TYR A 62 8.25 15.27 14.99
CA TYR A 62 7.04 14.95 14.23
C TYR A 62 5.80 15.15 15.09
N THR A 63 4.66 15.48 14.47
CA THR A 63 3.42 15.66 15.22
C THR A 63 2.61 14.38 15.35
N ALA A 64 2.64 13.50 14.33
CA ALA A 64 1.76 12.33 14.24
C ALA A 64 0.28 12.65 14.53
N ASP A 65 -0.15 13.87 14.20
CA ASP A 65 -1.51 14.35 14.41
C ASP A 65 -1.94 15.12 13.15
N PHE A 66 -2.89 14.53 12.42
CA PHE A 66 -3.40 15.15 11.20
C PHE A 66 -4.06 16.50 11.46
N GLY A 67 -4.66 16.71 12.64
CA GLY A 67 -5.25 17.99 13.01
C GLY A 67 -4.21 19.10 13.05
N ASN A 68 -3.04 18.85 13.62
CA ASN A 68 -1.92 19.80 13.65
C ASN A 68 -1.36 20.07 12.25
N LEU A 69 -1.21 19.03 11.42
CA LEU A 69 -0.77 19.21 10.03
C LEU A 69 -1.76 20.07 9.22
N VAL A 70 -3.06 19.86 9.40
CA VAL A 70 -4.12 20.63 8.74
C VAL A 70 -4.18 22.06 9.26
N LYS A 71 -4.20 22.26 10.57
CA LYS A 71 -4.19 23.59 11.20
C LYS A 71 -2.95 24.41 10.82
N SER A 72 -1.82 23.73 10.63
CA SER A 72 -0.56 24.36 10.20
C SER A 72 -0.49 24.64 8.69
N GLY A 73 -1.51 24.25 7.92
CA GLY A 73 -1.54 24.39 6.46
C GLY A 73 -0.54 23.49 5.71
N LEU A 74 -0.02 22.44 6.37
CA LEU A 74 0.98 21.54 5.79
C LEU A 74 0.34 20.37 5.03
N LEU A 75 -0.89 20.01 5.40
CA LEU A 75 -1.66 18.93 4.79
C LEU A 75 -3.11 19.37 4.56
N ALA A 76 -3.69 19.03 3.41
CA ALA A 76 -5.12 19.22 3.20
C ALA A 76 -5.93 18.17 3.98
N ASP A 77 -7.06 18.57 4.57
CA ASP A 77 -7.89 17.70 5.44
C ASP A 77 -8.29 16.37 4.78
N SER A 78 -8.57 16.38 3.48
CA SER A 78 -8.97 15.17 2.74
C SER A 78 -7.84 14.13 2.58
N LEU A 79 -6.57 14.53 2.76
CA LEU A 79 -5.42 13.64 2.56
C LEU A 79 -5.14 12.71 3.75
N GLN A 80 -5.76 12.95 4.92
CA GLN A 80 -5.64 12.07 6.10
C GLN A 80 -6.37 10.73 5.93
N TYR A 81 -7.25 10.62 4.94
CA TYR A 81 -8.08 9.44 4.70
C TYR A 81 -7.42 8.46 3.74
N ILE A 82 -7.62 7.16 3.96
CA ILE A 82 -7.15 6.10 3.06
C ILE A 82 -8.15 5.99 1.88
N PRO A 83 -7.71 6.07 0.61
CA PRO A 83 -8.57 5.80 -0.54
C PRO A 83 -9.24 4.43 -0.44
N TYR A 84 -10.50 4.30 -0.88
CA TYR A 84 -11.25 3.03 -0.95
C TYR A 84 -11.51 2.32 0.38
N SER A 85 -11.37 3.02 1.51
CA SER A 85 -11.42 2.43 2.85
C SER A 85 -12.70 2.72 3.65
N ASP A 86 -13.71 3.33 3.02
CA ASP A 86 -14.92 3.86 3.67
C ASP A 86 -14.62 4.86 4.80
N GLY A 87 -13.70 5.79 4.53
CA GLY A 87 -13.40 6.91 5.42
C GLY A 87 -12.45 6.59 6.57
N LYS A 88 -11.77 5.44 6.54
CA LYS A 88 -10.65 5.20 7.46
C LYS A 88 -9.52 6.19 7.24
N ARG A 89 -8.79 6.49 8.30
CA ARG A 89 -7.59 7.34 8.27
C ARG A 89 -6.33 6.49 8.26
N PHE A 90 -5.24 7.05 7.76
CA PHE A 90 -3.93 6.42 7.89
C PHE A 90 -3.57 6.28 9.38
N SER A 91 -2.88 5.19 9.74
CA SER A 91 -2.25 5.09 11.07
C SER A 91 -0.98 5.92 11.05
N ILE A 92 -0.72 6.71 12.09
CA ILE A 92 0.49 7.52 12.19
C ILE A 92 0.95 7.55 13.64
N ASP A 93 2.25 7.33 13.83
CA ASP A 93 2.90 7.31 15.13
C ASP A 93 4.24 8.05 15.06
N ALA A 94 4.60 8.71 16.15
CA ALA A 94 5.89 9.39 16.30
C ALA A 94 6.51 9.10 17.66
N THR A 95 7.83 9.05 17.69
CA THR A 95 8.62 8.88 18.92
C THR A 95 9.97 9.58 18.76
N THR A 96 10.73 9.67 19.85
CA THR A 96 12.09 10.20 19.83
C THR A 96 13.02 9.19 20.48
N THR A 97 14.03 8.74 19.73
CA THR A 97 15.09 7.88 20.26
C THR A 97 16.35 8.69 20.57
N ILE A 98 17.21 8.17 21.44
CA ILE A 98 18.47 8.81 21.82
C ILE A 98 19.63 8.01 21.21
N ALA A 99 20.41 8.66 20.36
CA ALA A 99 21.62 8.06 19.78
C ALA A 99 22.70 7.85 20.86
N LYS A 100 23.68 6.98 20.57
CA LYS A 100 24.85 6.79 21.44
C LYS A 100 25.60 8.10 21.75
N SER A 101 25.51 9.10 20.88
CA SER A 101 26.08 10.43 21.08
C SER A 101 25.26 11.36 21.99
N GLY A 102 24.12 10.91 22.52
CA GLY A 102 23.16 11.74 23.26
C GLY A 102 22.23 12.59 22.37
N ARG A 103 22.41 12.55 21.05
CA ARG A 103 21.55 13.26 20.09
C ARG A 103 20.15 12.65 20.08
N GLN A 104 19.13 13.50 20.25
CA GLN A 104 17.73 13.12 20.05
C GLN A 104 17.44 12.96 18.56
N ILE A 105 16.83 11.85 18.17
CA ILE A 105 16.43 11.53 16.81
C ILE A 105 14.91 11.32 16.80
N PRO A 106 14.13 12.28 16.26
CA PRO A 106 12.71 12.07 16.04
C PRO A 106 12.52 10.99 14.96
N LEU A 107 11.63 10.04 15.24
CA LEU A 107 11.22 8.95 14.38
C LEU A 107 9.71 9.00 14.19
N MET A 108 9.23 8.51 13.06
CA MET A 108 7.82 8.35 12.81
C MET A 108 7.54 7.16 11.91
N GLU A 109 6.30 6.70 11.91
CA GLU A 109 5.78 5.72 10.97
C GLU A 109 4.38 6.17 10.55
N CYS A 110 4.02 5.96 9.29
CA CYS A 110 2.65 6.12 8.83
C CYS A 110 2.29 5.01 7.83
N SER A 111 1.09 4.44 7.97
CA SER A 111 0.73 3.19 7.31
C SER A 111 -0.75 3.08 6.92
N ALA A 112 -1.01 2.17 5.97
CA ALA A 112 -2.33 1.68 5.59
C ALA A 112 -2.23 0.19 5.25
N ALA A 113 -3.10 -0.65 5.83
CA ALA A 113 -3.05 -2.09 5.64
C ALA A 113 -3.80 -2.56 4.36
N TYR A 114 -3.41 -3.72 3.82
CA TYR A 114 -4.01 -4.26 2.59
C TYR A 114 -5.53 -4.37 2.67
N ASP A 115 -6.07 -4.84 3.80
CA ASP A 115 -7.51 -5.02 4.03
C ASP A 115 -8.29 -3.69 4.05
N GLU A 116 -7.60 -2.57 4.27
CA GLU A 116 -8.20 -1.24 4.30
C GLU A 116 -8.33 -0.64 2.92
N TYR A 117 -7.22 -0.56 2.17
CA TYR A 117 -7.24 0.09 0.85
C TYR A 117 -7.61 -0.85 -0.29
N LEU A 118 -7.53 -2.17 -0.11
CA LEU A 118 -8.05 -3.16 -1.09
C LEU A 118 -9.48 -3.62 -0.77
N LYS A 119 -10.16 -2.95 0.18
CA LYS A 119 -11.54 -3.26 0.56
C LYS A 119 -12.46 -3.38 -0.66
N GLY A 120 -13.27 -4.44 -0.68
CA GLY A 120 -14.21 -4.73 -1.77
C GLY A 120 -13.58 -5.43 -2.98
N LEU A 121 -12.27 -5.70 -2.98
CA LEU A 121 -11.66 -6.65 -3.91
C LEU A 121 -11.77 -8.08 -3.35
N ASP A 122 -11.22 -9.06 -4.08
CA ASP A 122 -11.28 -10.47 -3.71
C ASP A 122 -10.61 -10.74 -2.35
N LYS A 123 -11.40 -11.21 -1.38
CA LYS A 123 -10.95 -11.42 -0.01
C LYS A 123 -9.85 -12.49 0.11
N ASN A 124 -9.92 -13.57 -0.68
CA ASN A 124 -8.91 -14.62 -0.62
C ASN A 124 -7.54 -14.11 -1.07
N ASN A 125 -7.51 -13.29 -2.12
CA ASN A 125 -6.28 -12.64 -2.58
C ASN A 125 -5.72 -11.67 -1.52
N ILE A 126 -6.56 -10.86 -0.87
CA ILE A 126 -6.14 -9.96 0.22
C ILE A 126 -5.57 -10.75 1.40
N ASP A 127 -6.24 -11.82 1.80
CA ASP A 127 -5.81 -12.67 2.91
C ASP A 127 -4.48 -13.38 2.56
N ASN A 128 -4.30 -13.81 1.31
CA ASN A 128 -3.05 -14.39 0.82
C ASN A 128 -1.88 -13.38 0.84
N LEU A 129 -2.09 -12.14 0.38
CA LEU A 129 -1.09 -11.07 0.44
C LEU A 129 -0.70 -10.75 1.89
N THR A 130 -1.69 -10.61 2.76
CA THR A 130 -1.51 -10.31 4.18
C THR A 130 -0.69 -11.41 4.86
N GLN A 131 -1.05 -12.68 4.64
CA GLN A 131 -0.30 -13.81 5.17
C GLN A 131 1.12 -13.88 4.61
N ALA A 132 1.34 -13.63 3.32
CA ALA A 132 2.66 -13.65 2.70
C ALA A 132 3.59 -12.55 3.27
N ALA A 133 3.06 -11.35 3.48
CA ALA A 133 3.79 -10.26 4.13
C ALA A 133 4.17 -10.61 5.57
N ASN A 134 3.21 -11.07 6.36
CA ASN A 134 3.43 -11.47 7.75
C ASN A 134 4.46 -12.60 7.88
N LYS A 135 4.37 -13.65 7.03
CA LYS A 135 5.34 -14.75 6.99
C LYS A 135 6.75 -14.30 6.64
N SER A 136 6.88 -13.21 5.88
CA SER A 136 8.15 -12.60 5.50
C SER A 136 8.64 -11.57 6.53
N GLY A 137 7.94 -11.38 7.66
CA GLY A 137 8.24 -10.32 8.63
C GLY A 137 8.05 -8.89 8.09
N ARG A 138 7.30 -8.73 7.00
CA ARG A 138 6.99 -7.42 6.41
C ARG A 138 5.64 -6.92 6.88
N PHE A 139 5.49 -5.60 6.93
CA PHE A 139 4.19 -4.98 7.18
C PHE A 139 3.18 -5.37 6.08
N PRO A 140 1.96 -5.82 6.42
CA PRO A 140 0.94 -6.24 5.46
C PRO A 140 0.19 -5.04 4.85
N GLY A 141 0.91 -4.22 4.10
CA GLY A 141 0.36 -3.05 3.42
C GLY A 141 1.45 -2.08 2.97
N LEU A 142 1.10 -0.81 2.94
CA LEU A 142 2.02 0.27 2.61
C LEU A 142 2.34 1.07 3.86
N LYS A 143 3.64 1.28 4.11
CA LYS A 143 4.10 2.16 5.19
C LYS A 143 5.35 2.92 4.79
N PHE A 144 5.57 4.07 5.41
CA PHE A 144 6.87 4.73 5.41
C PHE A 144 7.29 5.06 6.84
N GLY A 145 8.59 5.21 7.05
CA GLY A 145 9.14 5.43 8.37
C GLY A 145 9.17 4.16 9.22
N ASP A 146 9.75 4.31 10.40
CA ASP A 146 9.92 3.28 11.41
C ASP A 146 10.14 3.97 12.75
N THR A 147 9.35 3.60 13.76
CA THR A 147 9.42 4.18 15.11
C THR A 147 10.48 3.50 16.00
N THR A 148 11.09 2.42 15.54
CA THR A 148 12.10 1.66 16.29
C THR A 148 13.52 2.03 15.89
N GLN A 149 13.77 2.27 14.60
CA GLN A 149 15.10 2.58 14.07
C GLN A 149 15.05 3.65 12.97
N PRO A 150 16.06 4.53 12.88
CA PRO A 150 16.14 5.49 11.77
C PRO A 150 16.24 4.77 10.42
N ASN A 151 15.34 5.12 9.50
CA ASN A 151 15.34 4.62 8.11
C ASN A 151 15.12 5.75 7.09
N ASP A 152 15.46 6.99 7.46
CA ASP A 152 15.25 8.19 6.65
C ASP A 152 13.81 8.38 6.13
N ASN A 153 12.81 7.90 6.90
CA ASN A 153 11.40 7.89 6.51
C ASN A 153 11.14 7.16 5.16
N ALA A 154 11.97 6.17 4.82
CA ALA A 154 11.81 5.40 3.59
C ALA A 154 10.47 4.63 3.57
N GLY A 155 9.88 4.54 2.39
CA GLY A 155 8.70 3.71 2.13
C GLY A 155 9.09 2.25 1.93
N ASN A 156 8.21 1.31 2.30
CA ASN A 156 8.44 -0.12 2.04
C ASN A 156 8.29 -0.54 0.55
N TRP A 157 8.17 0.44 -0.34
CA TRP A 157 8.06 0.29 -1.80
C TRP A 157 9.21 0.96 -2.56
N GLU A 158 10.15 1.57 -1.84
CA GLU A 158 11.38 2.19 -2.37
C GLU A 158 12.52 1.15 -2.36
#